data_AF-A0A354P7V1-F1
#
_entry.id   AF-A0A354P7V1-F1
#
_cell.length_a   1.000
_cell.length_b   1.000
_cell.length_c   1.000
_cell.angle_alpha   90.00
_cell.angle_beta   90.00
_cell.angle_gamma   90.00
#
_symmetry.space_group_name_H-M   'P 1'
#
loop_
_entity.id
_entity.type
_entity.pdbx_description
1 polymer ?
#
loop_
_entity_poly.entity_id
_entity_poly.type
_entity_poly.pdbx_seq_one_letter_code
_entity_poly.pdbx_strand_id
1 'polypeptide(L)'
;MSSRSALRNRRKRSPKTVHATERRLTHQTLERRELLAGELGPQLISVSANSGENFRLAQQNILRQSPTQLTFRFDGSQQIDAATLSAISIERAGGDGSFAEGNEIRIDPGFLGFGDSSRIVIARFAETLPDDTYRIHIAGYDDTNQGIVGLRNSNGELLRVSGATDPLRPSQQIQFRLELGPQVVAIVPQPITGIGASREQHRRQIYVYFNEDPLSNPAAGEITTGTSTASVVRPEFYNLFLTGNTVENTDDGPAIRPTSVSYNPALNRAVLTFASDISDLVPGGAGTFRLRVGSSQALPSAPSAEISDTTSDVSGVFTAARDLSTTFNATPQSILISGQIEPTVNYPVLWPGAETAALGSRQREQQLIGQPDATAGINTFFYNFADIYGRDPAGNLLENAITDIQRERVREALALYSQHLGVQFIETQDRGLQFVTGDLRPLVVSAITGTGQALHEYRVDDTNPGR
;
A
#
# COMPACT_ATOMS: atom_id res chain seq x y z
N MET A 1 133.17 -14.89 59.34
CA MET A 1 132.84 -13.82 60.31
C MET A 1 131.64 -13.07 59.79
N SER A 2 130.56 -13.02 60.59
CA SER A 2 129.39 -12.12 60.53
C SER A 2 128.58 -12.03 59.22
N SER A 3 127.25 -11.92 59.19
CA SER A 3 126.18 -11.87 60.19
C SER A 3 124.87 -11.59 59.43
N ARG A 4 123.73 -11.90 60.08
CA ARG A 4 122.35 -11.42 59.86
C ARG A 4 121.54 -12.07 58.72
N SER A 5 120.53 -12.89 59.01
CA SER A 5 119.22 -12.59 59.66
C SER A 5 118.29 -11.74 58.79
N ALA A 6 117.27 -12.37 58.19
CA ALA A 6 115.95 -11.75 58.05
C ALA A 6 114.86 -12.84 57.94
N LEU A 7 113.97 -12.83 58.92
CA LEU A 7 112.74 -13.63 58.99
C LEU A 7 111.76 -13.23 57.87
N ARG A 8 110.93 -14.17 57.39
CA ARG A 8 109.47 -14.09 57.56
C ARG A 8 108.69 -15.29 56.97
N ASN A 9 108.13 -16.04 57.90
CA ASN A 9 106.82 -16.69 57.95
C ASN A 9 106.08 -17.11 56.66
N ARG A 10 105.97 -18.44 56.54
CA ARG A 10 104.98 -19.25 55.82
C ARG A 10 103.54 -18.72 56.03
N ARG A 11 102.82 -18.47 54.95
CA ARG A 11 101.35 -18.52 54.90
C ARG A 11 100.90 -19.79 54.17
N LYS A 12 100.16 -20.64 54.88
CA LYS A 12 99.48 -21.84 54.38
C LYS A 12 98.52 -21.46 53.24
N ARG A 13 98.64 -22.12 52.09
CA ARG A 13 97.63 -22.09 51.03
C ARG A 13 96.66 -23.26 51.28
N SER A 14 95.44 -22.94 51.69
CA SER A 14 94.31 -23.88 51.69
C SER A 14 93.84 -24.13 50.24
N PRO A 15 93.37 -25.34 49.91
CA PRO A 15 92.88 -25.66 48.57
C PRO A 15 91.51 -25.01 48.32
N LYS A 16 91.37 -24.37 47.16
CA LYS A 16 90.09 -23.92 46.61
C LYS A 16 89.26 -25.15 46.22
N THR A 17 88.28 -25.48 47.02
CA THR A 17 87.03 -26.08 46.53
C THR A 17 86.02 -24.96 46.27
N VAL A 18 84.87 -25.28 45.66
CA VAL A 18 83.66 -24.44 45.47
C VAL A 18 83.54 -23.86 44.03
N HIS A 19 82.51 -24.08 43.21
CA HIS A 19 81.18 -24.72 43.32
C HIS A 19 80.85 -25.44 42.00
N ALA A 20 80.30 -26.66 42.06
CA ALA A 20 79.54 -27.21 40.95
C ALA A 20 78.21 -26.46 40.86
N THR A 21 77.90 -25.93 39.69
CA THR A 21 76.64 -25.24 39.40
C THR A 21 75.52 -26.27 39.38
N GLU A 22 74.94 -26.57 40.55
CA GLU A 22 73.65 -27.22 40.60
C GLU A 22 72.63 -26.31 39.92
N ARG A 23 72.06 -26.78 38.80
CA ARG A 23 70.91 -26.15 38.17
C ARG A 23 69.76 -26.20 39.15
N ARG A 24 69.64 -25.17 39.98
CA ARG A 24 68.48 -24.94 40.82
C ARG A 24 67.31 -24.67 39.87
N LEU A 25 66.42 -25.65 39.73
CA LEU A 25 65.11 -25.44 39.12
C LEU A 25 64.41 -24.35 39.94
N THR A 26 64.44 -23.13 39.44
CA THR A 26 63.57 -22.06 39.88
C THR A 26 62.15 -22.46 39.50
N HIS A 27 61.47 -23.23 40.35
CA HIS A 27 60.02 -23.18 40.36
C HIS A 27 59.67 -21.75 40.73
N GLN A 28 59.32 -20.95 39.72
CA GLN A 28 58.46 -19.81 39.97
C GLN A 28 57.24 -20.40 40.67
N THR A 29 57.04 -20.05 41.93
CA THR A 29 55.73 -20.18 42.55
C THR A 29 54.79 -19.47 41.60
N LEU A 30 53.96 -20.26 40.90
CA LEU A 30 52.86 -19.73 40.12
C LEU A 30 52.17 -18.76 41.07
N GLU A 31 52.19 -17.47 40.74
CA GLU A 31 51.23 -16.57 41.36
C GLU A 31 49.90 -17.26 41.20
N ARG A 32 49.19 -17.36 42.33
CA ARG A 32 47.87 -17.95 42.35
C ARG A 32 47.15 -17.25 41.21
N ARG A 33 46.83 -17.98 40.14
CA ARG A 33 45.80 -17.57 39.21
C ARG A 33 44.53 -17.63 40.06
N GLU A 34 44.33 -16.62 40.89
CA GLU A 34 42.99 -16.13 41.12
C GLU A 34 42.55 -15.72 39.73
N LEU A 35 41.94 -16.70 39.07
CA LEU A 35 41.01 -16.47 38.01
C LEU A 35 40.19 -15.27 38.51
N LEU A 36 40.38 -14.10 37.90
CA LEU A 36 39.25 -13.21 37.69
C LEU A 36 38.28 -14.02 36.84
N ALA A 37 37.58 -14.97 37.47
CA ALA A 37 36.23 -15.31 37.07
C ALA A 37 35.48 -14.02 37.33
N GLY A 38 35.58 -13.08 36.40
CA GLY A 38 34.78 -11.90 36.40
C GLY A 38 33.36 -12.41 36.30
N GLU A 39 32.66 -12.35 37.43
CA GLU A 39 31.21 -12.22 37.54
C GLU A 39 30.81 -10.96 36.75
N LEU A 40 30.94 -11.06 35.42
CA LEU A 40 30.65 -9.99 34.50
C LEU A 40 29.20 -10.20 34.10
N GLY A 41 28.32 -9.45 34.75
CA GLY A 41 26.91 -9.44 34.42
C GLY A 41 26.63 -9.02 32.96
N PRO A 42 25.38 -9.19 32.50
CA PRO A 42 25.04 -9.07 31.09
C PRO A 42 25.31 -7.66 30.56
N GLN A 43 25.59 -7.54 29.27
CA GLN A 43 25.77 -6.26 28.59
C GLN A 43 24.80 -6.10 27.42
N LEU A 44 24.21 -4.90 27.29
CA LEU A 44 23.39 -4.56 26.13
C LEU A 44 24.29 -4.39 24.88
N ILE A 45 23.99 -5.16 23.83
CA ILE A 45 24.68 -5.07 22.53
C ILE A 45 23.95 -4.12 21.61
N SER A 46 22.64 -4.28 21.45
CA SER A 46 21.85 -3.47 20.52
C SER A 46 20.39 -3.37 20.92
N VAL A 47 19.76 -2.30 20.44
CA VAL A 47 18.32 -2.13 20.41
C VAL A 47 17.90 -1.87 18.99
N SER A 48 16.84 -2.52 18.52
CA SER A 48 16.32 -2.30 17.17
C SER A 48 14.80 -2.15 17.17
N ALA A 49 14.32 -1.32 16.25
CA ALA A 49 12.89 -1.22 15.94
C ALA A 49 12.48 -2.32 14.94
N ASN A 50 11.18 -2.53 14.75
CA ASN A 50 10.64 -3.45 13.74
C ASN A 50 10.98 -3.05 12.28
N SER A 51 11.39 -1.80 12.04
CA SER A 51 11.94 -1.36 10.74
C SER A 51 13.29 -2.02 10.41
N GLY A 52 13.92 -2.72 11.37
CA GLY A 52 15.27 -3.27 11.23
C GLY A 52 16.39 -2.26 11.53
N GLU A 53 16.02 -1.01 11.84
CA GLU A 53 16.99 0.03 12.22
C GLU A 53 17.56 -0.25 13.61
N ASN A 54 18.88 -0.27 13.71
CA ASN A 54 19.61 -0.41 14.97
C ASN A 54 19.87 0.96 15.59
N PHE A 55 19.55 1.10 16.87
CA PHE A 55 19.75 2.34 17.60
C PHE A 55 21.22 2.52 17.95
N ARG A 56 21.67 3.78 17.86
CA ARG A 56 22.89 4.24 18.50
C ARG A 56 22.59 4.46 19.98
N LEU A 57 23.21 3.65 20.84
CA LEU A 57 22.91 3.62 22.27
C LEU A 57 23.32 4.90 23.03
N ALA A 58 24.22 5.71 22.47
CA ALA A 58 24.75 6.93 23.09
C ALA A 58 24.25 8.23 22.43
N GLN A 59 23.32 8.15 21.48
CA GLN A 59 22.81 9.30 20.73
C GLN A 59 21.29 9.22 20.61
N GLN A 60 20.66 10.36 20.29
CA GLN A 60 19.25 10.39 19.93
C GLN A 60 19.06 9.78 18.52
N ASN A 61 18.18 8.79 18.43
CA ASN A 61 17.80 8.14 17.18
C ASN A 61 16.56 8.82 16.59
N ILE A 62 16.34 8.74 15.28
CA ILE A 62 15.16 9.33 14.62
C ILE A 62 14.43 8.24 13.87
N LEU A 63 13.17 8.01 14.22
CA LEU A 63 12.29 7.05 13.55
C LEU A 63 11.22 7.81 12.77
N ARG A 64 11.01 7.44 11.50
CA ARG A 64 9.96 8.04 10.65
C ARG A 64 8.66 7.23 10.62
N GLN A 65 8.60 6.18 11.42
CA GLN A 65 7.47 5.27 11.52
C GLN A 65 7.36 4.80 12.97
N SER A 66 6.14 4.75 13.49
CA SER A 66 5.91 4.27 14.85
C SER A 66 6.36 2.82 14.96
N PRO A 67 7.27 2.50 15.88
CA PRO A 67 7.64 1.12 16.09
C PRO A 67 6.46 0.37 16.73
N THR A 68 6.21 -0.87 16.29
CA THR A 68 5.25 -1.77 16.95
C THR A 68 5.92 -2.59 18.03
N GLN A 69 7.23 -2.78 17.92
CA GLN A 69 8.05 -3.46 18.91
C GLN A 69 9.48 -2.93 18.91
N LEU A 70 10.13 -3.06 20.06
CA LEU A 70 11.56 -2.89 20.25
C LEU A 70 12.19 -4.22 20.65
N THR A 71 13.33 -4.53 20.05
CA THR A 71 14.10 -5.74 20.34
C THR A 71 15.41 -5.36 21.00
N PHE A 72 15.64 -5.83 22.22
CA PHE A 72 16.85 -5.65 22.99
C PHE A 72 17.69 -6.91 22.91
N ARG A 73 18.96 -6.80 22.53
CA ARG A 73 19.89 -7.92 22.43
C ARG A 73 21.00 -7.78 23.46
N PHE A 74 21.15 -8.79 24.30
CA PHE A 74 22.19 -8.89 25.31
C PHE A 74 23.30 -9.85 24.88
N ASP A 75 24.43 -9.79 25.57
CA ASP A 75 25.61 -10.59 25.27
C ASP A 75 25.46 -12.09 25.53
N GLY A 76 26.39 -12.84 24.92
CA GLY A 76 26.22 -14.26 24.63
C GLY A 76 26.78 -15.22 25.67
N SER A 77 27.20 -14.76 26.84
CA SER A 77 27.78 -15.62 27.87
C SER A 77 26.72 -16.20 28.82
N GLN A 78 25.65 -15.45 29.12
CA GLN A 78 24.70 -15.79 30.19
C GLN A 78 23.24 -15.51 29.76
N GLN A 79 22.26 -16.09 30.45
CA GLN A 79 20.83 -15.91 30.17
C GLN A 79 20.23 -14.81 31.05
N ILE A 80 19.36 -13.95 30.52
CA ILE A 80 18.66 -12.93 31.32
C ILE A 80 17.58 -13.59 32.17
N ASP A 81 17.38 -13.08 33.39
CA ASP A 81 16.29 -13.50 34.27
C ASP A 81 14.97 -12.79 33.91
N ALA A 82 13.94 -13.59 33.58
CA ALA A 82 12.60 -13.11 33.25
C ALA A 82 11.95 -12.28 34.37
N ALA A 83 12.28 -12.57 35.64
CA ALA A 83 11.72 -11.85 36.78
C ALA A 83 12.20 -10.39 36.86
N THR A 84 13.24 -10.02 36.11
CA THR A 84 13.86 -8.69 36.16
C THR A 84 13.60 -7.83 34.92
N LEU A 85 12.72 -8.28 34.01
CA LEU A 85 12.42 -7.53 32.79
C LEU A 85 11.75 -6.17 33.06
N SER A 86 11.11 -5.99 34.22
CA SER A 86 10.55 -4.71 34.66
C SER A 86 11.60 -3.60 34.80
N ALA A 87 12.88 -3.94 34.82
CA ALA A 87 14.00 -3.00 34.76
C ALA A 87 14.05 -2.17 33.45
N ILE A 88 13.41 -2.67 32.37
CA ILE A 88 13.30 -1.97 31.10
C ILE A 88 12.04 -1.09 31.15
N SER A 89 12.25 0.21 31.13
CA SER A 89 11.20 1.21 31.12
C SER A 89 11.33 2.15 29.94
N ILE A 90 10.19 2.65 29.48
CA ILE A 90 10.03 3.55 28.35
C ILE A 90 9.17 4.72 28.84
N GLU A 91 9.65 5.93 28.60
CA GLU A 91 9.02 7.19 28.97
C GLU A 91 8.88 8.06 27.72
N ARG A 92 7.77 8.77 27.63
CA ARG A 92 7.48 9.80 26.64
C ARG A 92 7.68 11.18 27.30
N ALA A 93 8.28 12.13 26.59
CA ALA A 93 8.51 13.50 27.08
C ALA A 93 7.21 14.26 27.41
N GLY A 94 6.10 13.93 26.76
CA GLY A 94 4.81 14.55 27.05
C GLY A 94 4.54 15.80 26.19
N GLY A 95 5.18 15.88 25.02
CA GLY A 95 4.94 16.90 24.00
C GLY A 95 5.81 18.15 24.06
N ASP A 96 6.66 18.31 25.08
CA ASP A 96 7.61 19.44 25.18
C ASP A 96 9.03 19.10 24.71
N GLY A 97 9.30 17.82 24.45
CA GLY A 97 10.61 17.30 24.04
C GLY A 97 11.67 17.30 25.15
N SER A 98 11.29 17.53 26.41
CA SER A 98 12.17 17.54 27.57
C SER A 98 11.86 16.38 28.53
N PHE A 99 12.77 16.13 29.47
CA PHE A 99 12.61 15.12 30.52
C PHE A 99 13.09 15.64 31.89
N ALA A 100 13.00 16.94 32.12
CA ALA A 100 13.51 17.61 33.32
C ALA A 100 12.39 18.14 34.23
N GLU A 101 11.17 18.24 33.71
CA GLU A 101 10.06 18.98 34.29
C GLU A 101 9.08 18.08 35.06
N GLY A 102 9.20 16.75 34.97
CA GLY A 102 8.36 15.82 35.74
C GLY A 102 7.00 15.53 35.09
N ASN A 103 6.79 15.95 33.84
CA ASN A 103 5.61 15.71 33.03
C ASN A 103 5.71 14.46 32.15
N GLU A 104 6.75 13.64 32.35
CA GLU A 104 7.00 12.45 31.54
C GLU A 104 5.90 11.41 31.74
N ILE A 105 5.49 10.77 30.64
CA ILE A 105 4.44 9.77 30.64
C ILE A 105 5.10 8.39 30.49
N ARG A 106 4.91 7.51 31.49
CA ARG A 106 5.36 6.12 31.42
C ARG A 106 4.58 5.37 30.35
N ILE A 107 5.29 4.70 29.44
CA ILE A 107 4.70 3.86 28.39
C ILE A 107 4.85 2.40 28.79
N ASP A 108 3.72 1.73 29.04
CA ASP A 108 3.68 0.31 29.33
C ASP A 108 3.48 -0.50 28.04
N PRO A 109 4.46 -1.33 27.63
CA PRO A 109 4.28 -2.23 26.50
C PRO A 109 3.18 -3.24 26.78
N GLY A 110 2.37 -3.58 25.77
CA GLY A 110 1.37 -4.66 25.87
C GLY A 110 2.01 -6.03 26.07
N PHE A 111 3.27 -6.21 25.68
CA PHE A 111 4.06 -7.39 25.96
C PHE A 111 5.51 -7.00 26.26
N LEU A 112 6.07 -7.55 27.33
CA LEU A 112 7.49 -7.48 27.65
C LEU A 112 7.97 -8.88 28.04
N GLY A 113 8.80 -9.49 27.19
CA GLY A 113 9.20 -10.88 27.37
C GLY A 113 10.32 -11.31 26.43
N PHE A 114 10.69 -12.59 26.46
CA PHE A 114 11.71 -13.11 25.57
C PHE A 114 11.19 -13.30 24.14
N GLY A 115 12.10 -13.10 23.17
CA GLY A 115 11.94 -13.53 21.79
C GLY A 115 12.40 -14.96 21.59
N ASP A 116 13.20 -15.19 20.55
CA ASP A 116 13.71 -16.52 20.19
C ASP A 116 14.71 -17.10 21.21
N SER A 117 15.20 -16.29 22.13
CA SER A 117 16.18 -16.66 23.14
C SER A 117 16.03 -15.78 24.38
N SER A 118 16.44 -16.27 25.55
CA SER A 118 16.53 -15.49 26.79
C SER A 118 17.56 -14.35 26.77
N ARG A 119 18.24 -14.15 25.64
CA ARG A 119 19.15 -13.01 25.38
C ARG A 119 18.50 -11.91 24.56
N ILE A 120 17.31 -12.19 24.03
CA ILE A 120 16.55 -11.29 23.18
C ILE A 120 15.29 -10.95 23.96
N VAL A 121 15.18 -9.71 24.41
CA VAL A 121 13.96 -9.21 25.04
C VAL A 121 13.19 -8.40 24.01
N ILE A 122 11.89 -8.64 23.92
CA ILE A 122 10.98 -7.95 23.01
C ILE A 122 9.97 -7.17 23.86
N ALA A 123 9.91 -5.87 23.63
CA ALA A 123 8.83 -5.01 24.10
C ALA A 123 7.89 -4.73 22.91
N ARG A 124 6.65 -5.24 22.94
CA ARG A 124 5.62 -4.92 21.93
C ARG A 124 4.63 -3.94 22.52
N PHE A 125 4.33 -2.87 21.79
CA PHE A 125 3.40 -1.85 22.23
C PHE A 125 1.96 -2.29 22.02
N ALA A 126 1.09 -1.96 22.97
CA ALA A 126 -0.35 -2.22 22.85
C ALA A 126 -1.03 -1.26 21.87
N GLU A 127 -0.46 -0.07 21.71
CA GLU A 127 -0.99 1.03 20.92
C GLU A 127 0.13 1.64 20.06
N THR A 128 -0.27 2.39 19.03
CA THR A 128 0.68 3.14 18.20
C THR A 128 1.23 4.31 19.01
N LEU A 129 2.56 4.47 19.00
CA LEU A 129 3.20 5.56 19.72
C LEU A 129 2.99 6.88 18.96
N PRO A 130 2.51 7.96 19.61
CA PRO A 130 2.39 9.27 18.98
C PRO A 130 3.77 9.89 18.69
N ASP A 131 3.79 10.89 17.80
CA ASP A 131 4.99 11.71 17.55
C ASP A 131 5.44 12.38 18.86
N ASP A 132 6.65 12.05 19.30
CA ASP A 132 7.29 12.66 20.47
C ASP A 132 8.76 12.21 20.59
N THR A 133 9.45 12.72 21.60
CA THR A 133 10.70 12.18 22.09
C THR A 133 10.44 11.13 23.18
N TYR A 134 11.12 10.00 23.04
CA TYR A 134 11.05 8.86 23.94
C TYR A 134 12.41 8.54 24.53
N ARG A 135 12.40 8.07 25.78
CA ARG A 135 13.59 7.62 26.51
C ARG A 135 13.34 6.23 27.04
N ILE A 136 14.24 5.33 26.68
CA ILE A 136 14.29 3.97 27.22
C ILE A 136 15.35 3.97 28.32
N HIS A 137 14.97 3.48 29.49
CA HIS A 137 15.87 3.26 30.62
C HIS A 137 15.95 1.79 30.93
N ILE A 138 17.16 1.30 31.14
CA ILE A 138 17.42 -0.04 31.63
C ILE A 138 18.26 0.06 32.90
N ALA A 139 17.65 -0.28 34.04
CA ALA A 139 18.32 -0.23 35.34
C ALA A 139 19.30 -1.41 35.49
N GLY A 140 20.55 -1.12 35.83
CA GLY A 140 21.57 -2.09 36.23
C GLY A 140 21.88 -2.05 37.73
N TYR A 141 20.93 -1.59 38.55
CA TYR A 141 21.06 -1.47 40.00
C TYR A 141 19.73 -1.79 40.69
N ASP A 142 19.81 -2.11 41.98
CA ASP A 142 18.65 -2.30 42.84
C ASP A 142 18.47 -1.08 43.75
N ASP A 143 17.24 -0.61 43.90
CA ASP A 143 16.88 0.40 44.90
C ASP A 143 15.54 0.03 45.55
N THR A 144 15.61 -0.54 46.75
CA THR A 144 14.43 -0.96 47.52
C THR A 144 13.53 0.22 47.90
N ASN A 145 14.08 1.43 48.09
CA ASN A 145 13.29 2.60 48.47
C ASN A 145 12.44 3.11 47.29
N GLN A 146 12.94 2.95 46.07
CA GLN A 146 12.25 3.33 44.84
C GLN A 146 11.54 2.14 44.16
N GLY A 147 11.63 0.94 44.72
CA GLY A 147 11.06 -0.28 44.13
C GLY A 147 11.73 -0.70 42.81
N ILE A 148 12.98 -0.26 42.57
CA ILE A 148 13.71 -0.58 41.36
C ILE A 148 14.40 -1.93 41.54
N VAL A 149 14.07 -2.86 40.64
CA VAL A 149 14.78 -4.14 40.49
C VAL A 149 15.60 -4.05 39.21
N GLY A 150 16.92 -4.13 39.33
CA GLY A 150 17.84 -4.07 38.20
C GLY A 150 17.78 -5.34 37.34
N LEU A 151 18.00 -5.16 36.04
CA LEU A 151 18.09 -6.24 35.09
C LEU A 151 19.30 -7.11 35.44
N ARG A 152 19.11 -8.42 35.53
CA ARG A 152 20.19 -9.36 35.87
C ARG A 152 20.13 -10.64 35.03
N ASN A 153 21.21 -11.40 35.10
CA ASN A 153 21.24 -12.74 34.55
C ASN A 153 20.69 -13.79 35.54
N SER A 154 20.55 -15.03 35.08
CA SER A 154 20.14 -16.17 35.92
C SER A 154 21.06 -16.47 37.11
N ASN A 155 22.28 -15.90 37.13
CA ASN A 155 23.24 -16.05 38.22
C ASN A 155 23.11 -14.92 39.26
N GLY A 156 22.23 -13.95 39.05
CA GLY A 156 22.01 -12.81 39.94
C GLY A 156 22.85 -11.58 39.66
N GLU A 157 23.74 -11.60 38.66
CA GLU A 157 24.66 -10.51 38.33
C GLU A 157 23.94 -9.41 37.52
N LEU A 158 24.09 -8.16 37.97
CA LEU A 158 23.41 -6.99 37.39
C LEU A 158 23.97 -6.58 36.01
N LEU A 159 23.13 -5.91 35.22
CA LEU A 159 23.50 -5.34 33.93
C LEU A 159 24.72 -4.42 34.04
N ARG A 160 25.70 -4.70 33.19
CA ARG A 160 26.86 -3.85 32.99
C ARG A 160 26.54 -2.73 32.01
N VAL A 161 26.71 -1.50 32.48
CA VAL A 161 26.58 -0.29 31.66
C VAL A 161 27.95 0.34 31.50
N SER A 162 28.42 0.43 30.26
CA SER A 162 29.69 1.09 29.95
C SER A 162 29.53 2.60 29.99
N GLY A 163 30.39 3.29 30.74
CA GLY A 163 30.35 4.76 30.83
C GLY A 163 29.15 5.32 31.60
N ALA A 164 28.60 4.55 32.55
CA ALA A 164 27.52 5.03 33.42
C ALA A 164 27.94 6.32 34.15
N THR A 165 27.06 7.33 34.13
CA THR A 165 27.30 8.62 34.79
C THR A 165 27.34 8.49 36.31
N ASP A 166 26.51 7.59 36.87
CA ASP A 166 26.53 7.21 38.28
C ASP A 166 27.02 5.76 38.41
N PRO A 167 28.24 5.51 38.93
CA PRO A 167 28.78 4.17 39.10
C PRO A 167 28.09 3.37 40.22
N LEU A 168 27.36 4.00 41.15
CA LEU A 168 26.60 3.33 42.19
C LEU A 168 25.20 2.93 41.71
N ARG A 169 24.67 3.64 40.71
CA ARG A 169 23.37 3.38 40.08
C ARG A 169 23.50 3.31 38.55
N PRO A 170 24.23 2.33 38.00
CA PRO A 170 24.44 2.22 36.57
C PRO A 170 23.11 2.00 35.82
N SER A 171 22.77 2.89 34.90
CA SER A 171 21.59 2.77 34.03
C SER A 171 21.94 3.04 32.58
N GLN A 172 21.45 2.20 31.66
CA GLN A 172 21.55 2.48 30.23
C GLN A 172 20.36 3.34 29.81
N GLN A 173 20.64 4.52 29.27
CA GLN A 173 19.64 5.39 28.68
C GLN A 173 19.79 5.40 27.17
N ILE A 174 18.68 5.29 26.45
CA ILE A 174 18.64 5.33 24.99
C ILE A 174 17.49 6.24 24.60
N GLN A 175 17.74 7.20 23.71
CA GLN A 175 16.72 8.13 23.26
C GLN A 175 16.39 7.90 21.79
N PHE A 176 15.12 8.04 21.46
CA PHE A 176 14.67 8.12 20.09
C PHE A 176 13.56 9.16 19.96
N ARG A 177 13.57 9.89 18.85
CA ARG A 177 12.50 10.77 18.43
C ARG A 177 11.69 10.08 17.36
N LEU A 178 10.39 10.13 17.51
CA LEU A 178 9.47 9.71 16.47
C LEU A 178 9.07 10.93 15.64
N GLU A 179 9.22 10.86 14.32
CA GLU A 179 8.84 11.88 13.33
C GLU A 179 7.79 11.26 12.39
N LEU A 180 6.53 11.18 12.83
CA LEU A 180 5.43 10.63 12.02
C LEU A 180 4.92 11.63 10.98
N GLY A 181 5.26 12.90 11.18
CA GLY A 181 4.72 14.01 10.42
C GLY A 181 3.23 14.27 10.74
N PRO A 182 2.70 15.35 10.15
CA PRO A 182 1.36 15.79 10.42
C PRO A 182 0.33 14.89 9.72
N GLN A 183 -0.70 14.48 10.45
CA GLN A 183 -1.80 13.65 9.98
C GLN A 183 -3.14 14.32 10.26
N VAL A 184 -4.12 14.12 9.38
CA VAL A 184 -5.50 14.58 9.63
C VAL A 184 -6.20 13.57 10.52
N VAL A 185 -6.59 14.00 11.72
CA VAL A 185 -7.27 13.18 12.72
C VAL A 185 -8.78 13.23 12.55
N ALA A 186 -9.33 14.41 12.25
CA ALA A 186 -10.77 14.59 12.09
C ALA A 186 -11.10 15.73 11.14
N ILE A 187 -12.26 15.61 10.48
CA ILE A 187 -12.83 16.65 9.63
C ILE A 187 -14.27 16.88 10.07
N VAL A 188 -14.62 18.14 10.32
CA VAL A 188 -15.98 18.54 10.70
C VAL A 188 -16.51 19.53 9.66
N PRO A 189 -17.41 19.10 8.75
CA PRO A 189 -18.06 19.99 7.81
C PRO A 189 -19.15 20.81 8.52
N GLN A 190 -19.29 22.09 8.13
CA GLN A 190 -20.32 23.01 8.62
C GLN A 190 -20.52 22.98 10.16
N PRO A 191 -19.46 23.22 10.95
CA PRO A 191 -19.49 23.03 12.40
C PRO A 191 -20.50 23.97 13.06
N ILE A 192 -21.12 23.50 14.15
CA ILE A 192 -22.00 24.29 14.99
C ILE A 192 -21.23 24.68 16.25
N THR A 193 -21.06 25.97 16.49
CA THR A 193 -20.36 26.49 17.68
C THR A 193 -21.32 27.24 18.61
N GLY A 194 -20.91 27.40 19.87
CA GLY A 194 -21.62 28.18 20.87
C GLY A 194 -21.92 27.39 22.15
N ILE A 195 -22.54 28.02 23.14
CA ILE A 195 -22.88 27.43 24.46
C ILE A 195 -24.38 27.59 24.72
N GLY A 196 -25.03 26.56 25.25
CA GLY A 196 -26.47 26.57 25.54
C GLY A 196 -27.33 26.82 24.28
N ALA A 197 -28.25 27.77 24.37
CA ALA A 197 -29.21 28.08 23.30
C ALA A 197 -28.62 28.95 22.16
N SER A 198 -27.45 29.57 22.33
CA SER A 198 -26.81 30.36 21.28
C SER A 198 -25.91 29.45 20.44
N ARG A 199 -26.49 28.84 19.40
CA ARG A 199 -25.81 27.95 18.46
C ARG A 199 -25.72 28.64 17.10
N GLU A 200 -24.50 28.75 16.55
CA GLU A 200 -24.26 29.27 15.21
C GLU A 200 -23.67 28.15 14.35
N GLN A 201 -24.32 27.86 13.23
CA GLN A 201 -23.81 26.93 12.22
C GLN A 201 -22.94 27.69 11.22
N HIS A 202 -21.67 27.32 11.12
CA HIS A 202 -20.74 27.89 10.16
C HIS A 202 -20.85 27.19 8.81
N ARG A 203 -21.88 27.52 8.03
CA ARG A 203 -22.23 26.85 6.76
C ARG A 203 -21.18 26.92 5.65
N ARG A 204 -20.23 27.84 5.80
CA ARG A 204 -19.12 28.10 4.85
C ARG A 204 -17.79 27.53 5.33
N GLN A 205 -17.77 26.84 6.46
CA GLN A 205 -16.54 26.40 7.10
C GLN A 205 -16.40 24.89 7.17
N ILE A 206 -15.16 24.43 7.08
CA ILE A 206 -14.75 23.07 7.40
C ILE A 206 -13.63 23.16 8.42
N TYR A 207 -13.74 22.42 9.53
CA TYR A 207 -12.65 22.29 10.51
C TYR A 207 -11.87 21.02 10.22
N VAL A 208 -10.55 21.16 10.10
CA VAL A 208 -9.61 20.07 9.91
C VAL A 208 -8.74 20.01 11.16
N TYR A 209 -8.79 18.90 11.89
CA TYR A 209 -7.97 18.64 13.05
C TYR A 209 -6.77 17.78 12.64
N PHE A 210 -5.59 18.21 13.06
CA PHE A 210 -4.34 17.49 12.89
C PHE A 210 -3.97 16.77 14.18
N ASN A 211 -3.03 15.84 14.10
CA ASN A 211 -2.39 15.22 15.27
C ASN A 211 -1.60 16.26 16.08
N GLU A 212 -1.02 15.82 17.20
CA GLU A 212 -0.22 16.65 18.12
C GLU A 212 1.14 17.11 17.52
N ASP A 213 1.27 17.16 16.20
CA ASP A 213 2.41 17.71 15.47
C ASP A 213 2.08 19.13 14.98
N PRO A 214 2.57 20.19 15.66
CA PRO A 214 2.21 21.55 15.34
C PRO A 214 2.79 21.99 13.99
N LEU A 215 1.91 22.33 13.06
CA LEU A 215 2.25 22.77 11.70
C LEU A 215 2.75 24.23 11.62
N SER A 216 2.87 24.89 12.77
CA SER A 216 3.46 26.21 12.96
C SER A 216 4.04 26.32 14.37
N ASN A 217 4.81 27.37 14.65
CA ASN A 217 5.30 27.62 16.01
C ASN A 217 4.14 27.62 17.04
N PRO A 218 4.14 26.73 18.05
CA PRO A 218 3.09 26.67 19.08
C PRO A 218 2.87 27.99 19.83
N ALA A 219 3.91 28.81 19.95
CA ALA A 219 3.85 30.10 20.63
C ALA A 219 3.35 31.26 19.74
N ALA A 220 3.16 31.05 18.43
CA ALA A 220 2.79 32.12 17.49
C ALA A 220 1.32 32.54 17.55
N GLY A 221 0.46 31.82 18.29
CA GLY A 221 -0.98 32.02 18.27
C GLY A 221 -1.62 31.60 16.96
N GLU A 222 -2.86 32.06 16.71
CA GLU A 222 -3.59 31.74 15.48
C GLU A 222 -2.98 32.49 14.27
N ILE A 223 -2.62 31.73 13.23
CA ILE A 223 -2.07 32.25 11.98
C ILE A 223 -3.09 32.11 10.86
N THR A 224 -3.07 33.02 9.88
CA THR A 224 -4.03 33.03 8.77
C THR A 224 -3.31 33.16 7.43
N THR A 225 -4.02 32.90 6.33
CA THR A 225 -3.51 33.13 4.97
C THR A 225 -2.98 34.56 4.75
N GLY A 226 -3.53 35.55 5.46
CA GLY A 226 -3.09 36.95 5.36
C GLY A 226 -1.93 37.32 6.27
N THR A 227 -1.62 36.51 7.29
CA THR A 227 -0.62 36.82 8.32
C THR A 227 0.61 35.91 8.30
N SER A 228 0.58 34.80 7.57
CA SER A 228 1.67 33.82 7.51
C SER A 228 1.79 33.17 6.13
N THR A 229 3.02 32.78 5.78
CA THR A 229 3.34 32.00 4.57
C THR A 229 3.48 30.50 4.85
N ALA A 230 3.18 30.05 6.06
CA ALA A 230 3.22 28.64 6.44
C ALA A 230 2.32 27.80 5.52
N SER A 231 2.74 26.57 5.20
CA SER A 231 1.99 25.67 4.33
C SER A 231 0.56 25.41 4.83
N VAL A 232 0.36 25.29 6.14
CA VAL A 232 -0.95 25.00 6.73
C VAL A 232 -2.02 26.07 6.48
N VAL A 233 -1.62 27.31 6.19
CA VAL A 233 -2.56 28.43 5.91
C VAL A 233 -2.69 28.74 4.42
N ARG A 234 -2.01 28.00 3.55
CA ARG A 234 -2.04 28.20 2.10
C ARG A 234 -3.25 27.50 1.48
N PRO A 235 -4.25 28.24 0.93
CA PRO A 235 -5.49 27.64 0.43
C PRO A 235 -5.31 26.58 -0.65
N GLU A 236 -4.24 26.66 -1.43
CA GLU A 236 -3.93 25.71 -2.50
C GLU A 236 -3.74 24.26 -2.00
N PHE A 237 -3.40 24.05 -0.73
CA PHE A 237 -3.26 22.70 -0.16
C PHE A 237 -4.58 22.07 0.30
N TYR A 238 -5.70 22.79 0.16
CA TYR A 238 -7.03 22.32 0.52
C TYR A 238 -7.93 22.37 -0.70
N ASN A 239 -8.19 21.21 -1.30
CA ASN A 239 -9.00 21.09 -2.50
C ASN A 239 -10.23 20.24 -2.20
N LEU A 240 -11.41 20.83 -2.35
CA LEU A 240 -12.69 20.17 -2.19
C LEU A 240 -13.24 19.79 -3.57
N PHE A 241 -13.66 18.54 -3.74
CA PHE A 241 -14.21 18.01 -4.99
C PHE A 241 -15.61 17.48 -4.75
N LEU A 242 -16.55 17.82 -5.64
CA LEU A 242 -17.88 17.23 -5.67
C LEU A 242 -17.80 15.91 -6.43
N THR A 243 -18.14 14.78 -5.80
CA THR A 243 -17.84 13.45 -6.34
C THR A 243 -18.95 12.82 -7.18
N GLY A 244 -20.04 13.55 -7.46
CA GLY A 244 -21.19 12.93 -8.13
C GLY A 244 -21.84 11.77 -7.36
N ASN A 245 -21.46 11.55 -6.09
CA ASN A 245 -21.77 10.37 -5.28
C ASN A 245 -21.15 9.06 -5.78
N THR A 246 -20.02 9.14 -6.51
CA THR A 246 -19.22 7.98 -6.88
C THR A 246 -17.99 7.86 -5.97
N VAL A 247 -17.38 6.67 -6.01
CA VAL A 247 -16.11 6.38 -5.30
C VAL A 247 -14.91 6.74 -6.17
N GLU A 248 -15.05 6.73 -7.49
CA GLU A 248 -13.98 7.07 -8.41
C GLU A 248 -13.69 8.58 -8.39
N ASN A 249 -12.65 9.02 -9.09
CA ASN A 249 -12.32 10.44 -9.25
C ASN A 249 -12.52 10.93 -10.69
N THR A 250 -13.06 10.08 -11.56
CA THR A 250 -13.18 10.32 -13.00
C THR A 250 -14.30 11.31 -13.34
N ASP A 251 -15.31 11.42 -12.48
CA ASP A 251 -16.43 12.35 -12.58
C ASP A 251 -16.41 13.43 -11.48
N ASP A 252 -15.30 13.55 -10.74
CA ASP A 252 -15.10 14.64 -9.77
C ASP A 252 -15.11 16.00 -10.50
N GLY A 253 -15.88 16.94 -9.96
CA GLY A 253 -15.89 18.32 -10.46
C GLY A 253 -14.55 19.05 -10.27
N PRO A 254 -14.42 20.30 -10.77
CA PRO A 254 -13.20 21.09 -10.57
C PRO A 254 -12.90 21.33 -9.08
N ALA A 255 -11.62 21.49 -8.74
CA ALA A 255 -11.19 21.77 -7.36
C ALA A 255 -11.79 23.09 -6.84
N ILE A 256 -12.54 23.01 -5.75
CA ILE A 256 -13.08 24.17 -5.03
C ILE A 256 -12.14 24.46 -3.85
N ARG A 257 -11.57 25.66 -3.81
CA ARG A 257 -10.59 26.07 -2.79
C ARG A 257 -11.22 27.03 -1.77
N PRO A 258 -10.77 27.00 -0.50
CA PRO A 258 -11.16 28.01 0.46
C PRO A 258 -10.62 29.38 0.05
N THR A 259 -11.32 30.45 0.41
CA THR A 259 -10.85 31.84 0.24
C THR A 259 -9.80 32.21 1.28
N SER A 260 -9.89 31.60 2.46
CA SER A 260 -8.96 31.83 3.57
C SER A 260 -8.87 30.61 4.46
N VAL A 261 -7.70 30.40 5.04
CA VAL A 261 -7.43 29.37 6.05
C VAL A 261 -6.87 30.04 7.30
N SER A 262 -7.42 29.66 8.44
CA SER A 262 -6.89 30.02 9.76
C SER A 262 -6.42 28.77 10.47
N TYR A 263 -5.24 28.78 11.09
CA TYR A 263 -4.71 27.64 11.83
C TYR A 263 -4.34 28.05 13.25
N ASN A 264 -4.88 27.31 14.23
CA ASN A 264 -4.56 27.48 15.63
C ASN A 264 -3.69 26.30 16.10
N PRO A 265 -2.40 26.52 16.42
CA PRO A 265 -1.49 25.45 16.84
C PRO A 265 -1.81 24.89 18.23
N ALA A 266 -2.46 25.65 19.13
CA ALA A 266 -2.86 25.12 20.44
C ALA A 266 -4.01 24.10 20.33
N LEU A 267 -4.81 24.21 19.27
CA LEU A 267 -5.92 23.30 18.99
C LEU A 267 -5.61 22.29 17.87
N ASN A 268 -4.42 22.35 17.28
CA ASN A 268 -4.04 21.62 16.07
C ASN A 268 -5.13 21.67 14.98
N ARG A 269 -5.76 22.84 14.79
CA ARG A 269 -6.97 22.95 13.95
C ARG A 269 -6.83 24.01 12.88
N ALA A 270 -7.07 23.62 11.63
CA ALA A 270 -7.29 24.54 10.52
C ALA A 270 -8.79 24.76 10.29
N VAL A 271 -9.17 26.02 10.10
CA VAL A 271 -10.51 26.47 9.71
C VAL A 271 -10.43 26.91 8.25
N LEU A 272 -11.05 26.14 7.37
CA LEU A 272 -11.17 26.45 5.95
C LEU A 272 -12.45 27.25 5.74
N THR A 273 -12.36 28.45 5.16
CA THR A 273 -13.54 29.29 4.85
C THR A 273 -13.72 29.39 3.35
N PHE A 274 -14.92 29.07 2.85
CA PHE A 274 -15.27 29.10 1.43
C PHE A 274 -16.05 30.37 1.04
N ALA A 275 -16.08 30.67 -0.26
CA ALA A 275 -16.74 31.85 -0.83
C ALA A 275 -18.28 31.83 -0.68
N SER A 276 -18.89 30.65 -0.64
CA SER A 276 -20.33 30.42 -0.48
C SER A 276 -20.59 29.33 0.55
N ASP A 277 -21.86 29.11 0.90
CA ASP A 277 -22.26 27.98 1.73
C ASP A 277 -21.90 26.67 1.01
N ILE A 278 -21.44 25.68 1.76
CA ILE A 278 -21.01 24.40 1.19
C ILE A 278 -22.19 23.69 0.50
N SER A 279 -23.42 23.90 0.99
CA SER A 279 -24.64 23.37 0.40
C SER A 279 -24.97 23.97 -0.96
N ASP A 280 -24.54 25.21 -1.23
CA ASP A 280 -24.74 25.87 -2.54
C ASP A 280 -23.77 25.36 -3.60
N LEU A 281 -22.72 24.65 -3.19
CA LEU A 281 -21.75 24.03 -4.12
C LEU A 281 -22.31 22.79 -4.80
N VAL A 282 -23.47 22.28 -4.37
CA VAL A 282 -24.13 21.12 -4.96
C VAL A 282 -25.38 21.53 -5.74
N PRO A 283 -25.49 21.20 -7.03
CA PRO A 283 -26.75 21.33 -7.76
C PRO A 283 -27.83 20.47 -7.09
N GLY A 284 -28.84 21.10 -6.46
CA GLY A 284 -29.90 20.40 -5.73
C GLY A 284 -29.71 20.26 -4.21
N GLY A 285 -28.61 20.80 -3.64
CA GLY A 285 -28.49 21.08 -2.21
C GLY A 285 -27.89 19.98 -1.32
N ALA A 286 -27.76 18.74 -1.78
CA ALA A 286 -27.12 17.65 -1.04
C ALA A 286 -26.21 16.81 -1.93
N GLY A 287 -24.99 16.54 -1.49
CA GLY A 287 -24.01 15.76 -2.24
C GLY A 287 -22.81 15.36 -1.40
N THR A 288 -22.03 14.42 -1.95
CA THR A 288 -20.83 13.90 -1.30
C THR A 288 -19.60 14.66 -1.79
N PHE A 289 -18.70 15.01 -0.85
CA PHE A 289 -17.47 15.71 -1.16
C PHE A 289 -16.24 14.90 -0.78
N ARG A 290 -15.18 15.04 -1.57
CA ARG A 290 -13.84 14.60 -1.26
C ARG A 290 -12.98 15.80 -0.92
N LEU A 291 -12.42 15.83 0.28
CA LEU A 291 -11.46 16.87 0.68
C LEU A 291 -10.04 16.29 0.59
N ARG A 292 -9.21 16.89 -0.27
CA ARG A 292 -7.78 16.61 -0.36
C ARG A 292 -7.01 17.68 0.43
N VAL A 293 -6.19 17.23 1.38
CA VAL A 293 -5.37 18.08 2.26
C VAL A 293 -3.89 17.82 2.00
N GLY A 294 -3.07 18.88 2.02
CA GLY A 294 -1.61 18.79 1.96
C GLY A 294 -1.00 18.72 0.56
N SER A 295 -1.80 18.81 -0.50
CA SER A 295 -1.30 18.83 -1.88
C SER A 295 -1.97 19.92 -2.70
N SER A 296 -1.16 20.69 -3.42
CA SER A 296 -1.61 21.71 -4.38
C SER A 296 -1.77 21.18 -5.80
N GLN A 297 -1.54 19.88 -5.98
CA GLN A 297 -1.64 19.21 -7.27
C GLN A 297 -3.11 19.02 -7.64
N ALA A 298 -3.45 19.32 -8.90
CA ALA A 298 -4.76 18.99 -9.45
C ALA A 298 -5.02 17.48 -9.42
N LEU A 299 -6.29 17.08 -9.51
CA LEU A 299 -6.60 15.69 -9.83
C LEU A 299 -6.03 15.37 -11.22
N PRO A 300 -5.50 14.15 -11.44
CA PRO A 300 -5.16 13.70 -12.78
C PRO A 300 -6.41 13.80 -13.65
N SER A 301 -6.29 14.35 -14.86
CA SER A 301 -7.36 14.27 -15.84
C SER A 301 -7.65 12.80 -16.15
N ALA A 302 -8.91 12.47 -16.45
CA ALA A 302 -9.24 11.14 -16.98
C ALA A 302 -8.35 10.83 -18.19
N PRO A 303 -7.82 9.59 -18.31
CA PRO A 303 -6.97 9.22 -19.44
C PRO A 303 -7.72 9.44 -20.75
N SER A 304 -7.07 10.09 -21.71
CA SER A 304 -7.58 10.13 -23.08
C SER A 304 -7.41 8.73 -23.70
N ALA A 305 -8.51 8.16 -24.20
CA ALA A 305 -8.44 6.92 -24.97
C ALA A 305 -7.97 7.25 -26.39
N GLU A 306 -6.95 6.54 -26.87
CA GLU A 306 -6.63 6.51 -28.29
C GLU A 306 -7.65 5.58 -28.98
N ILE A 307 -8.64 6.17 -29.67
CA ILE A 307 -9.77 5.45 -30.29
C ILE A 307 -9.40 4.87 -31.68
N SER A 308 -8.19 5.11 -32.16
CA SER A 308 -7.79 4.67 -33.50
C SER A 308 -7.28 3.23 -33.49
N ASP A 309 -8.23 2.30 -33.64
CA ASP A 309 -7.98 0.95 -34.16
C ASP A 309 -7.22 1.06 -35.48
N THR A 310 -6.03 0.46 -35.53
CA THR A 310 -5.19 0.49 -36.73
C THR A 310 -5.08 -0.89 -37.29
N THR A 311 -5.54 -1.04 -38.53
CA THR A 311 -5.37 -2.22 -39.39
C THR A 311 -3.93 -2.43 -39.87
N SER A 312 -2.93 -1.79 -39.25
CA SER A 312 -1.52 -1.85 -39.67
C SER A 312 -0.58 -1.77 -38.47
N ASP A 313 0.43 -2.64 -38.45
CA ASP A 313 1.46 -2.66 -37.42
C ASP A 313 2.21 -1.32 -37.32
N VAL A 314 2.46 -0.90 -36.08
CA VAL A 314 3.33 0.25 -35.80
C VAL A 314 4.79 -0.18 -35.93
N SER A 315 5.63 0.69 -36.49
CA SER A 315 7.05 0.40 -36.68
C SER A 315 7.81 0.28 -35.35
N GLY A 316 8.80 -0.61 -35.29
CA GLY A 316 9.67 -0.80 -34.13
C GLY A 316 10.85 0.18 -34.02
N VAL A 317 10.97 1.14 -34.95
CA VAL A 317 12.04 2.15 -34.94
C VAL A 317 11.51 3.53 -34.59
N PHE A 318 12.29 4.29 -33.82
CA PHE A 318 11.89 5.61 -33.32
C PHE A 318 11.48 6.59 -34.41
N THR A 319 12.13 6.55 -35.58
CA THR A 319 11.86 7.46 -36.71
C THR A 319 10.55 7.20 -37.43
N ALA A 320 10.00 6.00 -37.30
CA ALA A 320 8.70 5.62 -37.85
C ALA A 320 7.71 5.27 -36.73
N ALA A 321 8.02 5.68 -35.50
CA ALA A 321 7.13 5.51 -34.37
C ALA A 321 5.86 6.34 -34.62
N ARG A 322 4.73 5.79 -34.19
CA ARG A 322 3.46 6.47 -34.28
C ARG A 322 3.42 7.61 -33.28
N ASP A 323 3.07 8.80 -33.77
CA ASP A 323 2.74 9.92 -32.91
C ASP A 323 1.37 9.67 -32.26
N LEU A 324 1.32 9.74 -30.93
CA LEU A 324 0.09 9.61 -30.14
C LEU A 324 -0.72 10.91 -30.10
N SER A 325 -0.31 11.92 -30.88
CA SER A 325 -0.94 13.25 -30.98
C SER A 325 -1.19 13.93 -29.62
N THR A 326 -0.43 13.51 -28.61
CA THR A 326 -0.58 13.92 -27.22
C THR A 326 0.71 14.57 -26.77
N THR A 327 0.62 15.83 -26.35
CA THR A 327 1.77 16.54 -25.76
C THR A 327 1.75 16.37 -24.24
N PHE A 328 2.69 15.59 -23.72
CA PHE A 328 2.93 15.50 -22.28
C PHE A 328 3.57 16.81 -21.79
N ASN A 329 2.93 17.45 -20.81
CA ASN A 329 3.43 18.65 -20.15
C ASN A 329 3.90 18.34 -18.72
N ALA A 330 4.21 19.36 -17.92
CA ALA A 330 4.69 19.18 -16.55
C ALA A 330 3.63 18.65 -15.54
N THR A 331 2.40 18.39 -15.99
CA THR A 331 1.34 17.77 -15.17
C THR A 331 1.27 16.27 -15.43
N PRO A 332 0.89 15.44 -14.45
CA PRO A 332 0.69 14.02 -14.69
C PRO A 332 -0.45 13.80 -15.69
N GLN A 333 -0.14 13.18 -16.81
CA GLN A 333 -1.09 12.82 -17.86
C GLN A 333 -0.92 11.34 -18.18
N SER A 334 -2.03 10.67 -18.48
CA SER A 334 -2.05 9.28 -18.90
C SER A 334 -2.84 9.17 -20.21
N ILE A 335 -2.41 8.24 -21.06
CA ILE A 335 -3.06 7.89 -22.31
C ILE A 335 -3.35 6.39 -22.29
N LEU A 336 -4.56 6.00 -22.69
CA LEU A 336 -4.92 4.60 -22.79
C LEU A 336 -4.75 4.14 -24.23
N ILE A 337 -3.85 3.17 -24.44
CA ILE A 337 -3.62 2.53 -25.74
C ILE A 337 -4.24 1.14 -25.68
N SER A 338 -5.25 0.90 -26.51
CA SER A 338 -5.83 -0.42 -26.75
C SER A 338 -5.48 -0.91 -28.15
N GLY A 339 -5.22 -2.20 -28.29
CA GLY A 339 -4.98 -2.85 -29.57
C GLY A 339 -5.62 -4.22 -29.62
N GLN A 340 -6.03 -4.65 -30.81
CA GLN A 340 -6.51 -5.98 -31.10
C GLN A 340 -5.69 -6.61 -32.23
N ILE A 341 -5.57 -7.94 -32.22
CA ILE A 341 -4.90 -8.69 -33.30
C ILE A 341 -5.96 -9.08 -34.32
N GLU A 342 -5.90 -8.48 -35.49
CA GLU A 342 -6.76 -8.82 -36.63
C GLU A 342 -5.94 -9.41 -37.78
N PRO A 343 -6.42 -10.46 -38.46
CA PRO A 343 -5.78 -10.96 -39.67
C PRO A 343 -5.95 -9.95 -40.81
N THR A 344 -4.85 -9.35 -41.27
CA THR A 344 -4.85 -8.36 -42.37
C THR A 344 -4.96 -8.98 -43.75
N VAL A 345 -4.77 -10.30 -43.87
CA VAL A 345 -4.83 -11.05 -45.13
C VAL A 345 -5.65 -12.32 -44.92
N ASN A 346 -6.59 -12.59 -45.83
CA ASN A 346 -7.36 -13.82 -45.84
C ASN A 346 -6.44 -15.00 -46.21
N TYR A 347 -6.28 -15.96 -45.31
CA TYR A 347 -5.61 -17.23 -45.57
C TYR A 347 -6.67 -18.34 -45.69
N PRO A 348 -7.29 -18.52 -46.86
CA PRO A 348 -8.16 -19.68 -47.05
C PRO A 348 -7.31 -20.94 -46.93
N VAL A 349 -7.76 -21.90 -46.12
CA VAL A 349 -7.16 -23.23 -46.08
C VAL A 349 -7.40 -23.89 -47.44
N LEU A 350 -6.37 -23.95 -48.27
CA LEU A 350 -6.40 -24.68 -49.53
C LEU A 350 -6.35 -26.18 -49.21
N TRP A 351 -7.40 -26.90 -49.58
CA TRP A 351 -7.42 -28.35 -49.47
C TRP A 351 -6.31 -28.96 -50.34
N PRO A 352 -5.69 -30.08 -49.90
CA PRO A 352 -4.76 -30.83 -50.74
C PRO A 352 -5.40 -31.17 -52.08
N GLY A 353 -4.86 -30.63 -53.19
CA GLY A 353 -5.39 -30.82 -54.55
C GLY A 353 -6.28 -29.69 -55.11
N ALA A 354 -6.47 -28.58 -54.37
CA ALA A 354 -7.21 -27.42 -54.87
C ALA A 354 -6.52 -26.71 -56.04
N GLU A 355 -5.18 -26.78 -56.13
CA GLU A 355 -4.39 -26.20 -57.21
C GLU A 355 -3.93 -27.26 -58.23
N THR A 356 -4.86 -27.92 -58.91
CA THR A 356 -4.55 -28.58 -60.19
C THR A 356 -5.57 -28.18 -61.23
N ALA A 357 -5.35 -27.00 -61.82
CA ALA A 357 -6.04 -26.58 -63.03
C ALA A 357 -5.50 -27.36 -64.24
N ALA A 358 -5.86 -28.64 -64.37
CA ALA A 358 -5.92 -29.37 -65.64
C ALA A 358 -6.45 -30.79 -65.38
N LEU A 359 -7.41 -31.20 -66.21
CA LEU A 359 -8.03 -32.52 -66.35
C LEU A 359 -9.29 -32.79 -65.51
N GLY A 360 -10.44 -32.68 -66.19
CA GLY A 360 -11.66 -33.41 -65.83
C GLY A 360 -12.60 -32.62 -64.95
N SER A 361 -13.50 -31.88 -65.61
CA SER A 361 -14.74 -31.30 -65.07
C SER A 361 -15.40 -32.13 -63.96
N ARG A 362 -15.16 -31.77 -62.70
CA ARG A 362 -15.99 -32.20 -61.56
C ARG A 362 -17.24 -31.32 -61.46
N GLN A 363 -18.07 -31.32 -62.50
CA GLN A 363 -19.38 -30.66 -62.49
C GLN A 363 -20.52 -31.56 -61.95
N ARG A 364 -20.21 -32.68 -61.29
CA ARG A 364 -21.26 -33.61 -60.82
C ARG A 364 -21.35 -33.87 -59.33
N GLU A 365 -20.53 -33.24 -58.49
CA GLU A 365 -20.56 -33.43 -57.02
C GLU A 365 -20.34 -32.12 -56.26
N GLN A 366 -20.79 -30.99 -56.82
CA GLN A 366 -20.65 -29.67 -56.20
C GLN A 366 -21.42 -29.51 -54.88
N GLN A 367 -22.33 -30.44 -54.58
CA GLN A 367 -23.07 -30.51 -53.31
C GLN A 367 -22.41 -31.42 -52.26
N LEU A 368 -21.49 -32.32 -52.66
CA LEU A 368 -20.82 -33.27 -51.76
C LEU A 368 -19.39 -32.85 -51.41
N ILE A 369 -18.76 -32.04 -52.25
CA ILE A 369 -17.45 -31.44 -51.98
C ILE A 369 -17.73 -30.05 -51.42
N GLY A 370 -17.54 -29.89 -50.11
CA GLY A 370 -17.73 -28.61 -49.43
C GLY A 370 -17.01 -27.50 -50.18
N GLN A 371 -17.71 -26.40 -50.45
CA GLN A 371 -17.10 -25.20 -51.01
C GLN A 371 -15.93 -24.79 -50.11
N PRO A 372 -14.79 -24.35 -50.68
CA PRO A 372 -13.77 -23.70 -49.87
C PRO A 372 -14.42 -22.55 -49.10
N ASP A 373 -14.07 -22.42 -47.82
CA ASP A 373 -14.58 -21.33 -46.99
C ASP A 373 -14.22 -19.99 -47.64
N ALA A 374 -15.25 -19.25 -48.05
CA ALA A 374 -15.12 -17.99 -48.75
C ALA A 374 -15.09 -16.80 -47.79
N THR A 375 -15.46 -17.01 -46.53
CA THR A 375 -15.50 -15.95 -45.51
C THR A 375 -14.22 -16.03 -44.68
N ALA A 376 -13.48 -14.93 -44.63
CA ALA A 376 -12.37 -14.81 -43.69
C ALA A 376 -12.93 -14.73 -42.26
N GLY A 377 -12.51 -15.63 -41.37
CA GLY A 377 -12.91 -15.63 -39.97
C GLY A 377 -14.23 -16.34 -39.68
N ILE A 378 -14.83 -16.05 -38.52
CA ILE A 378 -16.06 -16.72 -38.08
C ILE A 378 -17.24 -16.12 -38.85
N ASN A 379 -18.01 -16.97 -39.55
CA ASN A 379 -19.24 -16.54 -40.21
C ASN A 379 -20.19 -15.89 -39.20
N THR A 380 -20.47 -14.60 -39.38
CA THR A 380 -21.27 -13.81 -38.45
C THR A 380 -22.68 -13.60 -38.99
N PHE A 381 -23.69 -14.02 -38.23
CA PHE A 381 -25.10 -13.83 -38.53
C PHE A 381 -25.72 -12.84 -37.54
N PHE A 382 -26.28 -11.76 -38.07
CA PHE A 382 -27.00 -10.79 -37.25
C PHE A 382 -28.44 -11.27 -37.01
N TYR A 383 -28.95 -11.05 -35.81
CA TYR A 383 -30.35 -11.28 -35.47
C TYR A 383 -30.88 -10.16 -34.58
N ASN A 384 -32.19 -10.03 -34.48
CA ASN A 384 -32.84 -9.07 -33.60
C ASN A 384 -34.25 -9.49 -33.17
N PHE A 385 -34.77 -8.78 -32.18
CA PHE A 385 -36.15 -8.87 -31.71
C PHE A 385 -36.87 -7.58 -32.08
N ALA A 386 -37.25 -7.43 -33.35
CA ALA A 386 -37.91 -6.23 -33.83
C ALA A 386 -39.19 -5.94 -33.02
N ASP A 387 -39.37 -4.70 -32.56
CA ASP A 387 -40.58 -4.28 -31.84
C ASP A 387 -41.81 -4.30 -32.77
N ILE A 388 -41.61 -3.89 -34.02
CA ILE A 388 -42.60 -3.94 -35.10
C ILE A 388 -42.02 -4.78 -36.22
N TYR A 389 -42.73 -5.84 -36.61
CA TYR A 389 -42.25 -6.81 -37.59
C TYR A 389 -43.01 -6.81 -38.92
N GLY A 390 -44.10 -6.05 -39.02
CA GLY A 390 -44.86 -5.98 -40.26
C GLY A 390 -46.14 -5.16 -40.16
N ARG A 391 -46.94 -5.23 -41.22
CA ARG A 391 -48.28 -4.64 -41.29
C ARG A 391 -49.31 -5.68 -41.67
N ASP A 392 -50.50 -5.60 -41.08
CA ASP A 392 -51.62 -6.43 -41.48
C ASP A 392 -52.21 -5.98 -42.84
N PRO A 393 -53.09 -6.78 -43.48
CA PRO A 393 -53.76 -6.39 -44.72
C PRO A 393 -54.65 -5.14 -44.62
N ALA A 394 -54.96 -4.66 -43.40
CA ALA A 394 -55.71 -3.43 -43.13
C ALA A 394 -54.78 -2.22 -42.88
N GLY A 395 -53.45 -2.40 -42.91
CA GLY A 395 -52.45 -1.36 -42.76
C GLY A 395 -51.97 -1.08 -41.33
N ASN A 396 -52.47 -1.82 -40.32
CA ASN A 396 -52.06 -1.66 -38.92
C ASN A 396 -50.67 -2.24 -38.69
N LEU A 397 -49.90 -1.61 -37.80
CA LEU A 397 -48.58 -2.09 -37.39
C LEU A 397 -48.74 -3.31 -36.47
N LEU A 398 -47.92 -4.33 -36.69
CA LEU A 398 -47.91 -5.55 -35.87
C LEU A 398 -46.71 -5.55 -34.93
N GLU A 399 -47.01 -5.61 -33.64
CA GLU A 399 -46.03 -5.61 -32.56
C GLU A 399 -45.62 -7.03 -32.18
N ASN A 400 -44.35 -7.20 -31.83
CA ASN A 400 -43.80 -8.48 -31.43
C ASN A 400 -44.22 -8.84 -30.00
N ALA A 401 -44.97 -9.92 -29.85
CA ALA A 401 -45.44 -10.42 -28.57
C ALA A 401 -44.43 -11.36 -27.87
N ILE A 402 -43.16 -11.33 -28.26
CA ILE A 402 -42.12 -12.15 -27.64
C ILE A 402 -41.86 -11.71 -26.19
N THR A 403 -41.84 -12.67 -25.28
CA THR A 403 -41.56 -12.42 -23.85
C THR A 403 -40.07 -12.38 -23.56
N ASP A 404 -39.67 -11.75 -22.44
CA ASP A 404 -38.27 -11.75 -21.97
C ASP A 404 -37.67 -13.15 -21.85
N ILE A 405 -38.46 -14.09 -21.33
CA ILE A 405 -38.05 -15.49 -21.18
C ILE A 405 -37.84 -16.14 -22.55
N GLN A 406 -38.70 -15.87 -23.53
CA GLN A 406 -38.53 -16.39 -24.89
C GLN A 406 -37.31 -15.79 -25.59
N ARG A 407 -37.03 -14.50 -25.39
CA ARG A 407 -35.79 -13.87 -25.89
C ARG A 407 -34.57 -14.57 -25.34
N GLU A 408 -34.56 -14.87 -24.04
CA GLU A 408 -33.46 -15.59 -23.39
C GLU A 408 -33.28 -17.01 -23.94
N ARG A 409 -34.38 -17.73 -24.20
CA ARG A 409 -34.32 -19.06 -24.83
C ARG A 409 -33.79 -19.04 -26.26
N VAL A 410 -34.12 -18.00 -27.03
CA VAL A 410 -33.56 -17.82 -28.38
C VAL A 410 -32.06 -17.56 -28.30
N ARG A 411 -31.58 -16.73 -27.36
CA ARG A 411 -30.14 -16.52 -27.12
C ARG A 411 -29.43 -17.82 -26.77
N GLU A 412 -30.00 -18.62 -25.87
CA GLU A 412 -29.49 -19.94 -25.48
C GLU A 412 -29.39 -20.89 -26.67
N ALA A 413 -30.43 -20.95 -27.51
CA ALA A 413 -30.43 -21.78 -28.72
C ALA A 413 -29.38 -21.33 -29.75
N LEU A 414 -29.24 -20.02 -29.97
CA LEU A 414 -28.22 -19.47 -30.87
C LEU A 414 -26.80 -19.69 -30.33
N ALA A 415 -26.60 -19.67 -29.01
CA ALA A 415 -25.33 -20.01 -28.38
C ALA A 415 -24.96 -21.49 -28.61
N LEU A 416 -25.92 -22.41 -28.49
CA LEU A 416 -25.70 -23.82 -28.82
C LEU A 416 -25.38 -24.02 -30.32
N TYR A 417 -26.08 -23.32 -31.21
CA TYR A 417 -25.77 -23.37 -32.63
C TYR A 417 -24.41 -22.78 -32.96
N SER A 418 -24.01 -21.69 -32.29
CA SER A 418 -22.67 -21.12 -32.42
C SER A 418 -21.59 -22.14 -32.06
N GLN A 419 -21.78 -22.89 -30.97
CA GLN A 419 -20.85 -23.93 -30.51
C GLN A 419 -20.71 -25.09 -31.50
N HIS A 420 -21.82 -25.52 -32.12
CA HIS A 420 -21.82 -26.71 -32.98
C HIS A 420 -21.55 -26.42 -34.46
N LEU A 421 -21.90 -25.23 -34.95
CA LEU A 421 -21.73 -24.84 -36.35
C LEU A 421 -20.47 -23.99 -36.59
N GLY A 422 -19.83 -23.48 -35.53
CA GLY A 422 -18.65 -22.63 -35.66
C GLY A 422 -18.95 -21.26 -36.29
N VAL A 423 -20.16 -20.74 -36.04
CA VAL A 423 -20.63 -19.43 -36.54
C VAL A 423 -20.90 -18.50 -35.35
N GLN A 424 -20.87 -17.19 -35.54
CA GLN A 424 -21.13 -16.20 -34.50
C GLN A 424 -22.51 -15.55 -34.72
N PHE A 425 -23.33 -15.51 -33.67
CA PHE A 425 -24.60 -14.77 -33.70
C PHE A 425 -24.47 -13.47 -32.91
N ILE A 426 -24.85 -12.35 -33.51
CA ILE A 426 -24.81 -11.02 -32.87
C ILE A 426 -26.23 -10.43 -32.83
N GLU A 427 -26.70 -10.11 -31.63
CA GLU A 427 -27.94 -9.38 -31.42
C GLU A 427 -27.74 -7.91 -31.83
N THR A 428 -28.58 -7.40 -32.72
CA THR A 428 -28.56 -6.01 -33.17
C THR A 428 -29.91 -5.35 -32.94
N GLN A 429 -29.98 -4.04 -33.10
CA GLN A 429 -31.24 -3.31 -32.93
C GLN A 429 -32.24 -3.59 -34.06
N ASP A 430 -31.80 -3.59 -35.32
CA ASP A 430 -32.68 -3.61 -36.50
C ASP A 430 -32.19 -4.46 -37.68
N ARG A 431 -31.07 -5.19 -37.55
CA ARG A 431 -30.42 -5.90 -38.66
C ARG A 431 -30.47 -7.42 -38.51
N GLY A 432 -30.75 -8.10 -39.63
CA GLY A 432 -30.58 -9.55 -39.76
C GLY A 432 -31.87 -10.35 -39.52
N LEU A 433 -31.73 -11.57 -39.02
CA LEU A 433 -32.86 -12.46 -38.77
C LEU A 433 -33.75 -11.95 -37.62
N GLN A 434 -35.04 -11.78 -37.90
CA GLN A 434 -36.02 -11.33 -36.92
C GLN A 434 -36.67 -12.52 -36.22
N PHE A 435 -36.54 -12.58 -34.90
CA PHE A 435 -37.27 -13.52 -34.05
C PHE A 435 -38.51 -12.85 -33.47
N VAL A 436 -39.67 -13.33 -33.90
CA VAL A 436 -40.96 -12.69 -33.61
C VAL A 436 -41.96 -13.74 -33.17
N THR A 437 -42.76 -13.38 -32.16
CA THR A 437 -43.98 -14.11 -31.80
C THR A 437 -45.18 -13.23 -32.11
N GLY A 438 -46.05 -13.64 -33.02
CA GLY A 438 -47.18 -12.79 -33.42
C GLY A 438 -48.01 -13.38 -34.57
N ASP A 439 -48.86 -12.52 -35.12
CA ASP A 439 -49.66 -12.80 -36.31
C ASP A 439 -48.80 -13.02 -37.57
N LEU A 440 -49.09 -14.07 -38.33
CA LEU A 440 -48.35 -14.47 -39.53
C LEU A 440 -48.83 -13.78 -40.82
N ARG A 441 -49.93 -13.02 -40.76
CA ARG A 441 -50.49 -12.30 -41.90
C ARG A 441 -49.57 -11.33 -42.66
N PRO A 442 -48.51 -10.71 -42.07
CA PRO A 442 -47.54 -9.92 -42.85
C PRO A 442 -46.63 -10.76 -43.76
N LEU A 443 -46.51 -12.07 -43.51
CA LEU A 443 -45.76 -13.01 -44.35
C LEU A 443 -46.69 -13.75 -45.31
N VAL A 444 -47.88 -14.15 -44.85
CA VAL A 444 -48.87 -14.87 -45.64
C VAL A 444 -50.26 -14.27 -45.41
N VAL A 445 -50.75 -13.51 -46.37
CA VAL A 445 -52.02 -12.76 -46.28
C VAL A 445 -53.24 -13.66 -45.99
N SER A 446 -53.19 -14.94 -46.35
CA SER A 446 -54.24 -15.93 -46.13
C SER A 446 -54.07 -16.78 -44.86
N ALA A 447 -53.12 -16.45 -43.97
CA ALA A 447 -52.89 -17.21 -42.75
C ALA A 447 -54.10 -17.12 -41.80
N ILE A 448 -54.55 -18.28 -41.30
CA ILE A 448 -55.60 -18.36 -40.27
C ILE A 448 -54.93 -18.16 -38.91
N THR A 449 -55.23 -17.06 -38.23
CA THR A 449 -54.67 -16.74 -36.90
C THR A 449 -55.80 -16.54 -35.87
N GLY A 450 -55.61 -17.06 -34.64
CA GLY A 450 -56.59 -16.99 -33.55
C GLY A 450 -56.46 -18.12 -32.50
N THR A 451 -56.96 -17.91 -31.29
CA THR A 451 -56.94 -18.89 -30.19
C THR A 451 -57.75 -20.14 -30.56
N GLY A 452 -57.13 -21.33 -30.50
CA GLY A 452 -57.75 -22.62 -30.80
C GLY A 452 -57.59 -23.13 -32.24
N GLN A 453 -56.82 -22.43 -33.07
CA GLN A 453 -56.46 -22.89 -34.42
C GLN A 453 -55.17 -23.72 -34.40
N ALA A 454 -55.05 -24.68 -35.32
CA ALA A 454 -53.86 -25.53 -35.41
C ALA A 454 -52.60 -24.67 -35.67
N LEU A 455 -51.54 -24.90 -34.89
CA LEU A 455 -50.22 -24.36 -35.18
C LEU A 455 -49.76 -24.99 -36.51
N HIS A 456 -49.92 -24.25 -37.61
CA HIS A 456 -49.50 -24.74 -38.92
C HIS A 456 -47.97 -24.81 -38.96
N GLU A 457 -47.48 -26.05 -39.00
CA GLU A 457 -46.09 -26.43 -39.21
C GLU A 457 -45.68 -26.07 -40.65
N TYR A 458 -44.74 -25.14 -40.85
CA TYR A 458 -44.09 -25.00 -42.16
C TYR A 458 -42.83 -25.87 -42.15
N ARG A 459 -42.92 -27.02 -42.82
CA ARG A 459 -41.75 -27.70 -43.40
C ARG A 459 -41.19 -26.77 -44.48
N VAL A 460 -39.90 -26.49 -44.42
CA VAL A 460 -39.16 -26.01 -45.60
C VAL A 460 -39.39 -27.04 -46.69
N ASP A 461 -39.80 -26.59 -47.88
CA ASP A 461 -39.90 -27.45 -49.04
C ASP A 461 -38.46 -27.91 -49.39
N ASP A 462 -38.13 -29.16 -49.05
CA ASP A 462 -36.80 -29.77 -49.22
C ASP A 462 -36.32 -29.76 -50.69
N THR A 463 -37.15 -29.29 -51.63
CA THR A 463 -36.85 -29.29 -53.06
C THR A 463 -36.27 -27.98 -53.59
N ASN A 464 -36.27 -26.86 -52.86
CA ASN A 464 -35.60 -25.65 -53.35
C ASN A 464 -35.24 -24.59 -52.28
N PRO A 465 -34.01 -24.59 -51.73
CA PRO A 465 -33.57 -23.63 -50.71
C PRO A 465 -33.02 -22.31 -51.29
N GLY A 466 -33.29 -22.00 -52.57
CA GLY A 466 -32.54 -20.99 -53.32
C GLY A 466 -33.30 -19.73 -53.75
N ARG A 467 -34.28 -19.23 -52.98
CA ARG A 467 -34.86 -17.91 -53.22
C ARG A 467 -35.25 -17.16 -51.97
#